data_AF-A0A5B9CX89-F1
#
_entry.id   AF-A0A5B9CX89-F1
#
_cell.length_a   1.000
_cell.length_b   1.000
_cell.length_c   1.000
_cell.angle_alpha   90.00
_cell.angle_beta   90.00
_cell.angle_gamma   90.00
#
_symmetry.space_group_name_H-M   'P 1'
#
loop_
_entity.id
_entity.type
_entity.pdbx_description
1 polymer ?
#
loop_
_entity_poly.entity_id
_entity_poly.type
_entity_poly.pdbx_seq_one_letter_code
_entity_poly.pdbx_strand_id
1 'polypeptide(L)'
;MIKLNQFIPRPCITFYLHLPPAAIIERLQKRDGLALKYEEKFSFIKKVYEVYQFLLETDERFIVIDGTASVSLIHDQIRHHIDKACFNDK
;
A
#
# COMPACT_ATOMS: atom_id res chain seq x y z
N MET A 1 5.17 12.48 -25.97
CA MET A 1 5.22 12.01 -24.57
C MET A 1 4.27 10.82 -24.46
N ILE A 2 4.77 9.60 -24.30
CA ILE A 2 3.91 8.41 -24.16
C ILE A 2 3.27 8.49 -22.77
N LYS A 3 1.95 8.67 -22.70
CA LYS A 3 1.21 8.58 -21.43
C LYS A 3 1.02 7.11 -21.10
N LEU A 4 1.97 6.57 -20.32
CA LEU A 4 1.88 5.23 -19.76
C LEU A 4 0.54 5.06 -19.03
N ASN A 5 -0.15 3.94 -19.27
CA ASN A 5 -1.44 3.59 -18.64
C ASN A 5 -2.61 4.56 -18.90
N GLN A 6 -2.57 5.37 -19.98
CA GLN A 6 -3.64 6.33 -20.29
C GLN A 6 -5.03 5.70 -20.43
N PHE A 7 -5.11 4.46 -20.93
CA PHE A 7 -6.36 3.75 -21.16
C PHE A 7 -6.68 2.69 -20.09
N ILE A 8 -5.87 2.60 -19.04
CA ILE A 8 -6.12 1.66 -17.95
C ILE A 8 -7.18 2.27 -17.02
N PRO A 9 -8.28 1.54 -16.74
CA PRO A 9 -9.27 1.99 -15.78
C PRO A 9 -8.60 2.36 -14.45
N ARG A 10 -8.97 3.52 -13.91
CA ARG A 10 -8.48 3.94 -12.61
C ARG A 10 -9.27 3.22 -11.52
N PRO A 11 -8.61 2.73 -10.45
CA PRO A 11 -9.33 2.14 -9.32
C PRO A 11 -10.29 3.16 -8.70
N CYS A 12 -11.50 2.71 -8.33
CA CYS A 12 -12.45 3.52 -7.58
C CYS A 12 -12.01 3.73 -6.13
N ILE A 13 -11.27 2.75 -5.58
CA ILE A 13 -10.72 2.77 -4.22
C ILE A 13 -9.30 2.22 -4.29
N THR A 14 -8.34 2.91 -3.67
CA THR A 14 -6.98 2.40 -3.51
C THR A 14 -6.59 2.48 -2.04
N PHE A 15 -6.34 1.33 -1.42
CA PHE A 15 -5.81 1.28 -0.07
C PHE A 15 -4.28 1.23 -0.11
N TYR A 16 -3.64 2.14 0.61
CA TYR A 16 -2.20 2.10 0.83
C TYR A 16 -1.92 1.73 2.29
N LEU A 17 -1.39 0.53 2.51
CA LEU A 17 -0.92 0.10 3.82
C LEU A 17 0.46 0.73 4.08
N HIS A 18 0.49 1.82 4.82
CA HIS A 18 1.72 2.51 5.18
C HIS A 18 2.53 1.65 6.16
N LEU A 19 3.71 1.23 5.74
CA LEU A 19 4.64 0.51 6.59
C LEU A 19 6.05 1.03 6.34
N PRO A 20 6.79 1.49 7.38
CA PRO A 20 8.16 1.92 7.20
C PRO A 20 9.04 0.80 6.61
N PRO A 21 10.03 1.12 5.74
CA PRO A 21 10.89 0.10 5.11
C PRO A 21 11.56 -0.87 6.10
N ALA A 22 11.92 -0.39 7.29
CA ALA A 22 12.50 -1.24 8.34
C ALA A 22 11.52 -2.33 8.81
N ALA A 23 10.25 -1.95 9.04
CA ALA A 23 9.21 -2.89 9.45
C ALA A 23 8.83 -3.88 8.33
N ILE A 24 8.93 -3.46 7.06
CA ILE A 24 8.75 -4.37 5.91
C ILE A 24 9.84 -5.45 5.93
N ILE A 25 11.11 -5.05 6.05
CA ILE A 25 12.25 -6.00 6.10
C ILE A 25 12.11 -6.96 7.27
N GLU A 26 11.73 -6.47 8.46
CA GLU A 26 11.54 -7.33 9.62
C GLU A 26 10.49 -8.42 9.36
N ARG A 27 9.35 -8.06 8.73
CA ARG A 27 8.29 -9.02 8.37
C ARG A 27 8.76 -10.03 7.32
N LEU A 28 9.52 -9.59 6.32
CA LEU A 28 10.06 -10.47 5.29
C LEU A 28 11.09 -11.44 5.86
N GLN A 29 11.98 -10.96 6.73
CA GLN A 29 12.96 -11.81 7.41
C GLN A 29 12.30 -12.83 8.34
N LYS A 30 11.19 -12.47 8.99
CA LYS A 30 10.38 -13.42 9.77
C LYS A 30 9.74 -14.52 8.91
N ARG A 31 9.36 -14.19 7.67
CA ARG A 31 8.71 -15.13 6.74
C ARG A 31 9.72 -16.04 6.03
N ASP A 32 10.80 -15.46 5.50
CA ASP A 32 11.72 -16.11 4.54
C ASP A 32 13.16 -16.23 5.05
N GLY A 33 13.44 -15.75 6.27
CA GLY A 33 14.80 -15.69 6.81
C GLY A 33 15.68 -14.70 6.04
N LEU A 34 16.93 -15.09 5.77
CA LEU A 34 17.90 -14.24 5.04
C LEU A 34 17.82 -14.39 3.51
N ALA A 35 16.99 -15.30 3.00
CA ALA A 35 16.89 -15.61 1.58
C ALA A 35 15.93 -14.67 0.83
N LEU A 36 16.16 -13.36 0.95
CA LEU A 36 15.30 -12.34 0.32
C LEU A 36 15.49 -12.26 -1.19
N LYS A 37 14.38 -12.12 -1.94
CA LYS A 37 14.41 -11.86 -3.39
C LYS A 37 14.99 -10.47 -3.69
N TYR A 38 15.31 -10.20 -4.95
CA TYR A 38 15.87 -8.90 -5.37
C TYR A 38 14.94 -7.73 -5.00
N GLU A 39 13.65 -7.86 -5.25
CA GLU A 39 12.61 -6.88 -4.98
C GLU A 39 12.35 -6.69 -3.47
N GLU A 40 12.79 -7.65 -2.67
CA GLU A 40 12.66 -7.68 -1.21
C GLU A 40 13.91 -7.14 -0.50
N LYS A 41 14.94 -6.75 -1.26
CA LYS A 41 16.12 -6.07 -0.68
C LYS A 41 15.75 -4.68 -0.21
N PHE A 42 16.35 -4.25 0.90
CA PHE A 42 16.05 -2.97 1.54
C PHE A 42 16.21 -1.76 0.58
N SER A 43 17.23 -1.76 -0.27
CA SER A 43 17.44 -0.68 -1.26
C SER A 43 16.30 -0.59 -2.28
N PHE A 44 15.77 -1.74 -2.74
CA PHE A 44 14.64 -1.79 -3.65
C PHE A 44 13.36 -1.31 -2.95
N ILE A 45 13.08 -1.84 -1.76
CA ILE A 45 11.92 -1.44 -0.94
C ILE A 45 11.95 0.05 -0.64
N LYS A 46 13.11 0.60 -0.25
CA LYS A 46 13.25 2.03 0.02
C LYS A 46 12.89 2.87 -1.21
N LYS A 47 13.33 2.44 -2.41
CA LYS A 47 13.01 3.17 -3.64
C LYS A 47 11.52 3.12 -3.97
N VAL A 48 10.90 1.95 -3.81
CA VAL A 48 9.45 1.79 -3.99
C VAL A 48 8.67 2.64 -2.98
N TYR A 49 9.11 2.66 -1.71
CA TYR A 49 8.51 3.48 -0.67
C TYR A 49 8.55 4.97 -1.03
N GLU A 50 9.70 5.50 -1.46
CA GLU A 50 9.84 6.90 -1.91
C GLU A 50 8.86 7.25 -3.04
N VAL A 51 8.70 6.36 -4.03
CA VAL A 51 7.75 6.56 -5.13
C VAL A 51 6.31 6.60 -4.62
N TYR A 52 5.94 5.72 -3.69
CA TYR A 52 4.60 5.77 -3.09
C TYR A 52 4.38 7.02 -2.23
N GLN A 53 5.38 7.49 -1.47
CA GLN A 53 5.25 8.75 -0.74
C GLN A 53 4.96 9.92 -1.69
N PHE A 54 5.67 10.00 -2.82
CA PHE A 54 5.37 10.99 -3.85
C PHE A 54 3.96 10.83 -4.43
N LEU A 55 3.51 9.59 -4.70
CA LEU A 55 2.15 9.36 -5.20
C LEU A 55 1.07 9.81 -4.22
N LEU A 56 1.26 9.58 -2.91
CA LEU A 56 0.34 10.02 -1.86
C LEU A 56 0.20 11.55 -1.79
N GLU A 57 1.25 12.30 -2.11
CA GLU A 57 1.20 13.77 -2.20
C GLU A 57 0.44 14.28 -3.44
N THR A 58 0.36 13.45 -4.50
CA THR A 58 -0.18 13.87 -5.81
C THR A 58 -1.55 13.29 -6.14
N ASP A 59 -2.00 12.24 -5.44
CA ASP A 59 -3.23 11.52 -5.73
C ASP A 59 -4.08 11.33 -4.47
N GLU A 60 -5.12 12.15 -4.33
CA GLU A 60 -6.02 12.15 -3.16
C GLU A 60 -6.91 10.90 -3.06
N ARG A 61 -6.89 9.99 -4.05
CA ARG A 61 -7.71 8.77 -4.04
C ARG A 61 -7.17 7.68 -3.13
N PHE A 62 -5.96 7.84 -2.61
CA PHE A 62 -5.37 6.88 -1.68
C PHE A 62 -6.02 7.00 -0.31
N ILE A 63 -6.55 5.88 0.17
CA ILE A 63 -6.92 5.70 1.57
C ILE A 63 -5.70 5.12 2.27
N VAL A 64 -5.02 5.95 3.06
CA VAL A 64 -3.84 5.56 3.82
C VAL A 64 -4.27 4.87 5.10
N ILE A 65 -3.80 3.65 5.30
CA ILE A 65 -4.04 2.83 6.48
C ILE A 65 -2.70 2.57 7.17
N ASP A 66 -2.65 2.71 8.48
CA ASP A 66 -1.49 2.36 9.28
C ASP A 66 -1.24 0.84 9.21
N GLY A 67 -0.22 0.43 8.45
CA GLY A 67 0.17 -0.96 8.28
C GLY A 67 0.93 -1.54 9.49
N THR A 68 1.28 -0.72 10.49
CA THR A 68 1.90 -1.18 11.75
C THR A 68 0.87 -1.70 12.75
N ALA A 69 -0.40 -1.36 12.58
CA ALA A 69 -1.50 -1.83 13.41
C ALA A 69 -1.72 -3.35 13.36
N SER A 70 -2.56 -3.86 14.26
CA SER A 70 -2.96 -5.27 14.26
C SER A 70 -3.74 -5.60 12.99
N VAL A 71 -3.63 -6.86 12.52
CA VAL A 71 -4.35 -7.33 11.32
C VAL A 71 -5.86 -7.13 11.47
N SER A 72 -6.42 -7.35 12.66
CA SER A 72 -7.86 -7.12 12.92
C SER A 72 -8.24 -5.66 12.71
N LEU A 73 -7.45 -4.71 13.25
CA LEU A 73 -7.75 -3.29 13.11
C LEU A 73 -7.65 -2.83 11.66
N ILE A 74 -6.60 -3.27 10.94
CA ILE A 74 -6.42 -3.00 9.51
C ILE A 74 -7.62 -3.55 8.71
N HIS A 75 -8.03 -4.77 9.00
CA HIS A 75 -9.18 -5.41 8.37
C HIS A 75 -10.46 -4.58 8.59
N ASP A 76 -10.74 -4.17 9.82
CA ASP A 76 -11.95 -3.43 10.16
C ASP A 76 -11.98 -2.04 9.50
N GLN A 77 -10.82 -1.38 9.39
CA GLN A 77 -10.67 -0.13 8.64
C GLN A 77 -10.96 -0.32 7.14
N ILE A 78 -10.35 -1.32 6.50
CA ILE A 78 -10.60 -1.63 5.08
C ILE A 78 -12.09 -1.91 4.86
N ARG A 79 -12.67 -2.76 5.71
CA ARG A 79 -14.09 -3.12 5.64
C ARG A 79 -14.98 -1.89 5.74
N HIS A 80 -14.74 -1.03 6.73
CA HIS A 80 -15.50 0.20 6.91
C HIS A 80 -15.48 1.09 5.66
N HIS A 81 -14.33 1.25 5.01
CA HIS A 81 -14.21 2.03 3.78
C HIS A 81 -14.93 1.40 2.60
N ILE A 82 -14.87 0.07 2.45
CA ILE A 82 -15.62 -0.66 1.42
C ILE A 82 -17.12 -0.53 1.67
N ASP A 83 -17.57 -0.74 2.91
CA ASP A 83 -18.98 -0.64 3.29
C ASP A 83 -19.55 0.75 2.95
N LYS A 84 -18.80 1.80 3.31
CA LYS A 84 -19.16 3.19 2.98
C LYS A 84 -19.20 3.45 1.47
N ALA A 85 -18.22 2.98 0.72
CA ALA A 85 -18.09 3.30 -0.70
C ALA A 85 -18.99 2.46 -1.61
N CYS A 86 -19.38 1.25 -1.19
CA CYS A 86 -20.12 0.31 -2.03
C CYS A 86 -21.59 0.12 -1.59
N PHE A 87 -21.94 0.48 -0.35
CA PHE A 87 -23.25 0.11 0.20
C PHE A 87 -24.02 1.25 0.90
N ASN A 88 -23.38 2.38 1.22
CA ASN A 88 -24.06 3.53 1.84
C ASN A 88 -24.67 4.53 0.84
N ASP A 89 -24.69 4.24 -0.46
CA ASP A 89 -25.49 4.97 -1.46
C ASP A 89 -26.97 4.49 -1.49
N LYS A 90 -27.61 4.41 -0.31
CA LYS A 90 -29.07 4.22 -0.19
C LYS A 90 -29.69 5.33 0.64
#